data_AF-A0A973GVL6-F1
#
_entry.id   AF-A0A973GVL6-F1
#
_cell.length_a   1.000
_cell.length_b   1.000
_cell.length_c   1.000
_cell.angle_alpha   90.00
_cell.angle_beta   90.00
_cell.angle_gamma   90.00
#
_symmetry.space_group_name_H-M   'P 1'
#
loop_
_entity.id
_entity.type
_entity.pdbx_description
1 polymer ?
#
loop_
_entity_poly.entity_id
_entity_poly.type
_entity_poly.pdbx_seq_one_letter_code
_entity_poly.pdbx_strand_id
1 'polypeptide(L)'
;MTNIHDLDFLSKQVQDLKDQGVYRKIPILESANDAEVIIDGKPVINLCSNNYLGFATHPRLKKAAIEAIEKYGVGAGAVKTIAGNLNLHEELEEALAVFKKEEAVMLFQSGFNCNAGVIQAITQAGDLIISDELNHASIIDGVRLSRADKAVFKHSDMNDLERVLIEKRDKYNQVLIITDGVFSMDGDL
;
A
#
# COMPACT_ATOMS: atom_id res chain seq x y z
N MET A 1 -33.05 30.93 0.77
CA MET A 1 -31.59 31.02 1.00
C MET A 1 -31.11 29.60 1.24
N THR A 2 -30.35 29.03 0.29
CA THR A 2 -29.76 27.69 0.44
C THR A 2 -28.75 27.75 1.58
N ASN A 3 -28.89 26.86 2.56
CA ASN A 3 -28.00 26.83 3.72
C ASN A 3 -26.60 26.43 3.24
N ILE A 4 -25.56 27.24 3.54
CA ILE A 4 -24.16 26.94 3.18
C ILE A 4 -23.61 25.66 3.85
N HIS A 5 -24.38 25.08 4.78
CA HIS A 5 -24.09 23.81 5.44
C HIS A 5 -24.86 22.62 4.86
N ASP A 6 -25.56 22.81 3.74
CA ASP A 6 -26.30 21.74 3.09
C ASP A 6 -25.33 20.74 2.44
N LEU A 7 -25.38 19.48 2.90
CA LEU A 7 -24.54 18.38 2.44
C LEU A 7 -25.29 17.44 1.50
N ASP A 8 -26.40 17.88 0.90
CA ASP A 8 -27.22 17.10 -0.05
C ASP A 8 -26.41 16.44 -1.18
N PHE A 9 -25.30 17.08 -1.60
CA PHE A 9 -24.40 16.50 -2.60
C PHE A 9 -23.78 15.17 -2.16
N LEU A 10 -23.52 14.96 -0.86
CA LEU A 10 -23.02 13.69 -0.32
C LEU A 10 -24.09 12.60 -0.40
N SER A 11 -25.33 12.92 -0.03
CA SER A 11 -26.46 12.00 -0.13
C SER A 11 -26.68 11.56 -1.58
N LYS A 12 -26.58 12.51 -2.52
CA LYS A 12 -26.65 12.23 -3.95
C LYS A 12 -25.53 11.31 -4.41
N GLN A 13 -24.27 11.60 -4.05
CA GLN A 13 -23.14 10.74 -4.42
C GLN A 13 -23.27 9.31 -3.85
N VAL A 14 -23.74 9.17 -2.60
CA VAL A 14 -24.00 7.85 -2.01
C VAL A 14 -25.11 7.11 -2.76
N GLN A 15 -26.16 7.81 -3.18
CA GLN A 15 -27.23 7.20 -3.96
C GLN A 15 -26.73 6.78 -5.34
N ASP A 16 -25.93 7.62 -6.01
CA ASP A 16 -25.31 7.28 -7.29
C ASP A 16 -24.45 6.00 -7.20
N LEU A 17 -23.67 5.83 -6.12
CA LEU A 17 -22.90 4.60 -5.88
C LEU A 17 -23.80 3.36 -5.67
N LYS A 18 -24.96 3.53 -5.03
CA LYS A 18 -25.94 2.44 -4.84
C LYS A 18 -26.59 2.06 -6.17
N ASP A 19 -26.99 3.05 -6.95
CA ASP A 19 -27.64 2.86 -8.25
C ASP A 19 -26.68 2.18 -9.26
N GLN A 20 -25.38 2.47 -9.15
CA GLN A 20 -24.32 1.80 -9.91
C GLN A 20 -23.97 0.39 -9.39
N GLY A 21 -24.49 -0.02 -8.22
CA GLY A 21 -24.17 -1.31 -7.59
C GLY A 21 -22.75 -1.42 -7.02
N VAL A 22 -22.03 -0.30 -6.86
CA VAL A 22 -20.66 -0.27 -6.32
C VAL A 22 -20.59 0.17 -4.86
N TYR A 23 -21.72 0.57 -4.27
CA TYR A 23 -21.80 0.87 -2.85
C TYR A 23 -21.52 -0.37 -2.00
N ARG A 24 -20.46 -0.34 -1.20
CA ARG A 24 -20.03 -1.48 -0.36
C ARG A 24 -20.46 -1.27 1.08
N LYS A 25 -21.15 -2.27 1.64
CA LYS A 25 -21.26 -2.43 3.09
C LYS A 25 -20.07 -3.28 3.56
N ILE A 26 -19.31 -2.77 4.52
CA ILE A 26 -18.13 -3.46 5.03
C ILE A 26 -18.59 -4.63 5.93
N PRO A 27 -18.17 -5.88 5.64
CA PRO A 27 -18.51 -7.03 6.48
C PRO A 27 -17.80 -6.94 7.83
N ILE A 28 -18.45 -7.43 8.89
CA ILE A 28 -17.88 -7.45 10.24
C ILE A 28 -17.23 -8.82 10.47
N LEU A 29 -15.92 -8.83 10.70
CA LEU A 29 -15.17 -10.01 11.14
C LEU A 29 -15.21 -10.11 12.67
N GLU A 30 -15.82 -11.17 13.20
CA GLU A 30 -16.07 -11.35 14.64
C GLU A 30 -15.16 -12.43 15.28
N SER A 31 -14.27 -13.02 14.50
CA SER A 31 -13.28 -13.99 14.96
C SER A 31 -11.85 -13.56 14.59
N ALA A 32 -10.85 -14.31 15.05
CA ALA A 32 -9.50 -14.17 14.49
C ALA A 32 -9.50 -14.47 12.99
N ASN A 33 -8.59 -13.85 12.23
CA ASN A 33 -8.44 -14.10 10.79
C ASN A 33 -7.72 -15.44 10.56
N ASP A 34 -8.50 -16.52 10.55
CA ASP A 34 -8.05 -17.89 10.35
C ASP A 34 -8.72 -18.51 9.10
N ALA A 35 -8.51 -19.81 8.87
CA ALA A 35 -9.13 -20.56 7.77
C ALA A 35 -10.67 -20.63 7.92
N GLU A 36 -11.17 -20.71 9.15
CA GLU A 36 -12.59 -20.59 9.49
C GLU A 36 -12.83 -19.30 10.27
N VAL A 37 -13.83 -18.53 9.86
CA VAL A 37 -14.13 -17.22 10.46
C VAL A 37 -15.62 -17.01 10.68
N ILE A 38 -15.95 -16.05 11.55
CA ILE A 38 -17.32 -15.57 11.72
C ILE A 38 -17.43 -14.21 11.03
N ILE A 39 -18.22 -14.14 9.97
CA ILE A 39 -18.53 -12.89 9.24
C ILE A 39 -20.02 -12.61 9.36
N ASP A 40 -20.37 -11.42 9.85
CA ASP A 40 -21.76 -10.98 10.08
C ASP A 40 -22.60 -12.06 10.80
N GLY A 41 -22.04 -12.62 11.88
CA GLY A 41 -22.64 -13.68 12.71
C GLY A 41 -22.66 -15.08 12.09
N LYS A 42 -22.07 -15.30 10.92
CA LYS A 42 -22.11 -16.59 10.21
C LYS A 42 -20.73 -17.26 10.16
N PRO A 43 -20.62 -18.56 10.53
CA PRO A 43 -19.39 -19.32 10.32
C PRO A 43 -19.19 -19.61 8.83
N VAL A 44 -18.01 -19.28 8.30
CA VAL A 44 -17.64 -19.45 6.90
C VAL A 44 -16.17 -19.85 6.74
N ILE A 45 -15.82 -20.43 5.59
CA ILE A 45 -14.42 -20.64 5.19
C ILE A 45 -13.87 -19.35 4.57
N ASN A 46 -12.71 -18.91 5.03
CA ASN A 46 -12.08 -17.67 4.59
C ASN A 46 -11.18 -17.90 3.37
N LEU A 47 -11.70 -17.56 2.18
CA LEU A 47 -10.99 -17.70 0.90
C LEU A 47 -10.60 -16.35 0.27
N CYS A 48 -10.64 -15.26 1.02
CA CYS A 48 -10.38 -13.90 0.52
C CYS A 48 -9.37 -13.12 1.36
N SER A 49 -8.65 -13.78 2.26
CA SER A 49 -7.66 -13.14 3.13
C SER A 49 -6.27 -13.06 2.48
N ASN A 50 -5.56 -11.97 2.77
CA ASN A 50 -4.14 -11.81 2.45
C ASN A 50 -3.20 -12.43 3.50
N ASN A 51 -3.74 -13.19 4.46
CA ASN A 51 -2.99 -13.93 5.48
C ASN A 51 -2.39 -15.22 4.89
N TYR A 52 -1.62 -15.11 3.81
CA TYR A 52 -1.18 -16.24 2.97
C TYR A 52 -0.45 -17.36 3.74
N LEU A 53 0.32 -17.01 4.76
CA LEU A 53 1.11 -17.96 5.56
C LEU A 53 0.51 -18.24 6.94
N GLY A 54 -0.70 -17.74 7.24
CA GLY A 54 -1.34 -17.94 8.54
C GLY A 54 -0.67 -17.21 9.71
N PHE A 55 0.17 -16.21 9.43
CA PHE A 55 0.93 -15.51 10.47
C PHE A 55 0.09 -14.58 11.35
N ALA A 56 -1.09 -14.13 10.90
CA ALA A 56 -1.95 -13.27 11.72
C ALA A 56 -2.37 -13.92 13.06
N THR A 57 -2.42 -15.25 13.14
CA THR A 57 -2.85 -15.99 14.35
C THR A 57 -1.74 -16.88 14.95
N HIS A 58 -0.55 -16.88 14.36
CA HIS A 58 0.52 -17.80 14.73
C HIS A 58 0.96 -17.64 16.22
N PRO A 59 1.00 -18.71 17.03
CA PRO A 59 1.25 -18.62 18.48
C PRO A 59 2.55 -17.91 18.87
N ARG A 60 3.63 -18.12 18.12
CA ARG A 60 4.91 -17.45 18.34
C ARG A 60 4.82 -15.92 18.15
N LEU A 61 4.03 -15.46 17.17
CA LEU A 61 3.85 -14.02 16.92
C LEU A 61 2.96 -13.38 17.97
N LYS A 62 1.90 -14.07 18.41
CA LYS A 62 1.09 -13.63 19.56
C LYS A 62 1.95 -13.44 20.81
N LYS A 63 2.80 -14.42 21.13
CA LYS A 63 3.70 -14.35 22.27
C LYS A 63 4.66 -13.15 22.16
N ALA A 64 5.33 -13.00 21.00
CA ALA A 64 6.25 -11.89 20.78
C ALA A 64 5.56 -10.52 20.85
N ALA A 65 4.32 -10.40 20.36
CA ALA A 65 3.55 -9.17 20.45
C ALA A 65 3.20 -8.81 21.91
N ILE A 66 2.80 -9.80 22.73
CA ILE A 66 2.55 -9.60 24.16
C ILE A 66 3.82 -9.14 24.88
N GLU A 67 4.95 -9.81 24.64
CA GLU A 67 6.24 -9.44 25.22
C GLU A 67 6.68 -8.02 24.82
N ALA A 68 6.45 -7.63 23.56
CA ALA A 68 6.71 -6.28 23.08
C ALA A 68 5.81 -5.24 23.76
N ILE A 69 4.52 -5.55 23.98
CA ILE A 69 3.59 -4.66 24.69
C ILE A 69 4.04 -4.46 26.14
N GLU A 70 4.43 -5.53 26.85
CA GLU A 70 4.91 -5.43 28.24
C GLU A 70 6.19 -4.58 28.34
N LYS A 71 7.07 -4.66 27.34
CA LYS A 71 8.35 -3.94 27.33
C LYS A 71 8.24 -2.49 26.86
N TYR A 72 7.50 -2.24 25.78
CA TYR A 72 7.48 -0.96 25.06
C TYR A 72 6.16 -0.18 25.21
N GLY A 73 5.11 -0.82 25.71
CA GLY A 73 3.75 -0.29 25.67
C GLY A 73 3.08 -0.52 24.30
N VAL A 74 1.87 0.03 24.16
CA VAL A 74 1.01 -0.19 22.97
C VAL A 74 1.43 0.61 21.74
N GLY A 75 2.38 1.53 21.85
CA GLY A 75 2.83 2.36 20.74
C GLY A 75 4.02 3.24 21.08
N ALA A 76 4.68 3.75 20.04
CA ALA A 76 5.93 4.51 20.17
C ALA A 76 5.76 5.95 20.71
N GLY A 77 4.54 6.48 20.76
CA GLY A 77 4.23 7.78 21.36
C GLY A 77 4.71 9.03 20.61
N ALA A 78 5.53 8.90 19.56
CA ALA A 78 5.96 10.01 18.72
C ALA A 78 6.38 9.52 17.31
N VAL A 79 6.74 10.47 16.44
CA VAL A 79 7.40 10.15 15.16
C VAL A 79 8.85 9.71 15.38
N LYS A 80 9.40 8.93 14.43
CA LYS A 80 10.79 8.42 14.49
C LYS A 80 11.81 9.52 14.81
N THR A 81 11.68 10.70 14.21
CA THR A 81 12.64 11.82 14.32
C THR A 81 12.64 12.55 15.66
N ILE A 82 11.72 12.25 16.58
CA ILE A 82 11.63 12.92 17.88
C ILE A 82 11.95 11.94 19.01
N ALA A 83 11.01 11.03 19.29
CA ALA A 83 11.12 10.06 20.38
C ALA A 83 10.35 8.76 20.08
N GLY A 84 10.04 8.51 18.80
CA GLY A 84 9.27 7.35 18.36
C GLY A 84 10.10 6.20 17.82
N ASN A 85 11.43 6.35 17.77
CA ASN A 85 12.30 5.32 17.21
C ASN A 85 12.76 4.33 18.29
N LEU A 86 11.92 3.33 18.57
CA LEU A 86 12.25 2.21 19.44
C LEU A 86 13.40 1.37 18.87
N ASN A 87 14.24 0.75 19.72
CA ASN A 87 15.26 -0.20 19.26
C ASN A 87 14.65 -1.39 18.48
N LEU A 88 13.39 -1.75 18.76
CA LEU A 88 12.66 -2.76 18.00
C LEU A 88 12.52 -2.40 16.50
N HIS A 89 12.45 -1.11 16.16
CA HIS A 89 12.40 -0.69 14.76
C HIS A 89 13.75 -0.90 14.07
N GLU A 90 14.85 -0.57 14.74
CA GLU A 90 16.21 -0.76 14.22
C GLU A 90 16.49 -2.26 14.01
N GLU A 91 16.17 -3.09 14.99
CA GLU A 91 16.31 -4.55 14.90
C GLU A 91 15.51 -5.13 13.71
N LEU A 92 14.32 -4.59 13.44
CA LEU A 92 13.50 -4.99 12.30
C LEU A 92 14.08 -4.49 10.97
N GLU A 93 14.58 -3.25 10.91
CA GLU A 93 15.21 -2.68 9.70
C GLU A 93 16.47 -3.46 9.32
N GLU A 94 17.33 -3.80 10.29
CA GLU A 94 18.50 -4.65 10.09
C GLU A 94 18.12 -6.05 9.59
N ALA A 95 17.14 -6.70 10.24
CA ALA A 95 16.68 -8.02 9.84
C ALA A 95 16.08 -8.03 8.41
N LEU A 96 15.33 -6.98 8.05
CA LEU A 96 14.76 -6.82 6.72
C LEU A 96 15.82 -6.51 5.66
N ALA A 97 16.84 -5.71 5.98
CA ALA A 97 17.97 -5.44 5.08
C ALA A 97 18.70 -6.73 4.72
N VAL A 98 18.98 -7.59 5.72
CA VAL A 98 19.57 -8.93 5.49
C VAL A 98 18.64 -9.81 4.65
N PHE A 99 17.34 -9.85 4.97
CA PHE A 99 16.38 -10.68 4.24
C PHE A 99 16.24 -10.24 2.77
N LYS A 100 16.22 -8.93 2.52
CA LYS A 100 16.11 -8.34 1.19
C LYS A 100 17.44 -8.29 0.43
N LYS A 101 18.57 -8.53 1.11
CA LYS A 101 19.94 -8.39 0.58
C LYS A 101 20.24 -6.96 0.11
N GLU A 102 19.78 -5.99 0.89
CA GLU A 102 19.98 -4.57 0.64
C GLU A 102 20.84 -3.94 1.73
N GLU A 103 21.45 -2.79 1.44
CA GLU A 103 22.35 -2.09 2.38
C GLU A 103 21.61 -1.52 3.60
N ALA A 104 20.35 -1.10 3.42
CA ALA A 104 19.50 -0.54 4.47
C ALA A 104 18.01 -0.69 4.13
N VAL A 105 17.17 -0.62 5.16
CA VAL A 105 15.71 -0.60 5.04
C VAL A 105 15.14 0.54 5.90
N MET A 106 14.07 1.16 5.42
CA MET A 106 13.30 2.13 6.19
C MET A 106 11.86 1.64 6.36
N LEU A 107 11.36 1.63 7.60
CA LEU A 107 9.99 1.23 7.91
C LEU A 107 8.98 2.34 7.63
N PHE A 108 7.87 1.92 7.02
CA PHE A 108 6.66 2.71 6.88
C PHE A 108 5.49 2.00 7.55
N GLN A 109 4.48 2.76 7.96
CA GLN A 109 3.26 2.24 8.61
C GLN A 109 2.46 1.26 7.72
N SER A 110 2.60 1.35 6.41
CA SER A 110 1.93 0.46 5.44
C SER A 110 2.67 0.48 4.10
N GLY A 111 2.42 -0.54 3.26
CA GLY A 111 2.89 -0.54 1.87
C GLY A 111 2.33 0.62 1.05
N PHE A 112 1.13 1.12 1.39
CA PHE A 112 0.58 2.32 0.76
C PHE A 112 1.45 3.55 1.04
N ASN A 113 1.78 3.79 2.32
CA ASN A 113 2.59 4.93 2.74
C ASN A 113 4.02 4.84 2.24
N CYS A 114 4.57 3.62 2.10
CA CYS A 114 5.86 3.38 1.48
C CYS A 114 5.86 3.89 0.03
N ASN A 115 4.93 3.41 -0.82
CA ASN A 115 4.87 3.84 -2.22
C ASN A 115 4.61 5.34 -2.35
N ALA A 116 3.61 5.85 -1.64
CA ALA A 116 3.26 7.27 -1.69
C ALA A 116 4.40 8.18 -1.19
N GLY A 117 5.12 7.77 -0.13
CA GLY A 117 6.20 8.56 0.48
C GLY A 117 7.53 8.46 -0.27
N VAL A 118 7.91 7.26 -0.72
CA VAL A 118 9.20 7.04 -1.39
C VAL A 118 9.20 7.65 -2.79
N ILE A 119 8.16 7.42 -3.59
CA ILE A 119 8.12 7.89 -4.99
C ILE A 119 8.33 9.40 -5.05
N GLN A 120 7.60 10.18 -4.24
CA GLN A 120 7.75 11.64 -4.21
C GLN A 120 9.10 12.10 -3.64
N ALA A 121 9.74 11.31 -2.76
CA ALA A 121 10.99 11.68 -2.12
C ALA A 121 12.20 11.48 -3.04
N ILE A 122 12.13 10.53 -3.97
CA ILE A 122 13.25 10.17 -4.87
C ILE A 122 13.10 10.71 -6.30
N THR A 123 12.01 11.42 -6.59
CA THR A 123 11.75 12.00 -7.91
C THR A 123 11.46 13.49 -7.81
N GLN A 124 11.80 14.24 -8.86
CA GLN A 124 11.63 15.69 -8.90
C GLN A 124 11.19 16.18 -10.28
N ALA A 125 10.95 17.50 -10.39
CA ALA A 125 10.62 18.11 -11.67
C ALA A 125 11.77 17.92 -12.67
N GLY A 126 11.42 17.52 -13.90
CA GLY A 126 12.40 17.17 -14.95
C GLY A 126 12.81 15.69 -14.96
N ASP A 127 12.29 14.86 -14.06
CA ASP A 127 12.35 13.41 -14.14
C ASP A 127 11.09 12.84 -14.81
N LEU A 128 11.15 11.56 -15.19
CA LEU A 128 10.04 10.79 -15.74
C LEU A 128 9.81 9.50 -14.95
N ILE A 129 8.56 9.25 -14.57
CA ILE A 129 8.12 7.96 -14.05
C ILE A 129 7.36 7.21 -15.15
N ILE A 130 7.79 5.97 -15.46
CA ILE A 130 7.12 5.06 -16.38
C ILE A 130 6.46 3.96 -15.55
N SER A 131 5.13 3.94 -15.51
CA SER A 131 4.32 3.03 -14.67
C SER A 131 3.61 1.98 -15.51
N ASP A 132 3.55 0.74 -15.05
CA ASP A 132 2.63 -0.26 -15.59
C ASP A 132 1.18 0.23 -15.41
N GLU A 133 0.29 -0.07 -16.37
CA GLU A 133 -1.10 0.39 -16.35
C GLU A 133 -1.97 -0.26 -15.26
N LEU A 134 -1.58 -1.45 -14.77
CA LEU A 134 -2.30 -2.19 -13.72
C LEU A 134 -1.64 -2.07 -12.33
N ASN A 135 -0.64 -1.20 -12.19
CA ASN A 135 0.02 -0.95 -10.91
C ASN A 135 -0.98 -0.65 -9.78
N HIS A 136 -0.67 -1.15 -8.59
CA HIS A 136 -1.45 -0.91 -7.40
C HIS A 136 -1.71 0.59 -7.15
N ALA A 137 -2.91 0.91 -6.64
CA ALA A 137 -3.37 2.29 -6.45
C ALA A 137 -2.40 3.17 -5.65
N SER A 138 -1.67 2.60 -4.69
CA SER A 138 -0.67 3.35 -3.92
C SER A 138 0.53 3.84 -4.75
N ILE A 139 0.92 3.12 -5.80
CA ILE A 139 1.94 3.57 -6.76
C ILE A 139 1.36 4.72 -7.56
N ILE A 140 0.15 4.57 -8.10
CA ILE A 140 -0.54 5.60 -8.89
C ILE A 140 -0.65 6.90 -8.07
N ASP A 141 -1.04 6.81 -6.81
CA ASP A 141 -1.14 7.98 -5.94
C ASP A 141 0.23 8.57 -5.59
N GLY A 142 1.27 7.75 -5.38
CA GLY A 142 2.64 8.23 -5.24
C GLY A 142 3.16 8.98 -6.46
N VAL A 143 2.86 8.48 -7.67
CA VAL A 143 3.18 9.16 -8.93
C VAL A 143 2.43 10.49 -9.06
N ARG A 144 1.15 10.53 -8.65
CA ARG A 144 0.36 11.77 -8.66
C ARG A 144 0.86 12.83 -7.68
N LEU A 145 1.45 12.41 -6.56
CA LEU A 145 2.05 13.30 -5.56
C LEU A 145 3.45 13.78 -5.96
N SER A 146 4.12 13.08 -6.86
CA SER A 146 5.43 13.49 -7.39
C SER A 146 5.34 14.73 -8.28
N ARG A 147 6.47 15.43 -8.43
CA ARG A 147 6.67 16.51 -9.41
C ARG A 147 7.23 16.04 -10.75
N ALA A 148 7.57 14.76 -10.87
CA ALA A 148 8.04 14.17 -12.11
C ALA A 148 6.92 14.08 -13.15
N ASP A 149 7.29 14.09 -14.43
CA ASP A 149 6.37 13.72 -15.48
C ASP A 149 6.03 12.23 -15.40
N LYS A 150 4.91 11.83 -16.01
CA LYS A 150 4.48 10.44 -16.04
C LYS A 150 4.26 9.92 -17.45
N ALA A 151 4.59 8.66 -17.65
CA ALA A 151 4.17 7.84 -18.76
C ALA A 151 3.61 6.52 -18.24
N VAL A 152 2.74 5.90 -19.03
CA VAL A 152 2.20 4.57 -18.75
C VAL A 152 2.59 3.68 -19.91
N PHE A 153 2.94 2.43 -19.61
CA PHE A 153 3.10 1.37 -20.60
C PHE A 153 2.06 0.28 -20.35
N LYS A 154 1.70 -0.44 -21.42
CA LYS A 154 0.74 -1.53 -21.34
C LYS A 154 1.22 -2.63 -20.39
N HIS A 155 0.26 -3.26 -19.73
CA HIS A 155 0.52 -4.25 -18.70
C HIS A 155 1.41 -5.39 -19.20
N SER A 156 2.55 -5.60 -18.53
CA SER A 156 3.53 -6.64 -18.87
C SER A 156 4.03 -6.61 -20.33
N ASP A 157 3.93 -5.47 -21.03
CA ASP A 157 4.35 -5.32 -22.43
C ASP A 157 5.72 -4.64 -22.53
N MET A 158 6.78 -5.46 -22.64
CA MET A 158 8.15 -4.98 -22.79
C MET A 158 8.39 -4.18 -24.09
N ASN A 159 7.64 -4.45 -25.16
CA ASN A 159 7.79 -3.69 -26.41
C ASN A 159 7.21 -2.29 -26.26
N ASP A 160 6.07 -2.15 -25.57
CA ASP A 160 5.49 -0.83 -25.29
C ASP A 160 6.34 -0.04 -24.30
N LEU A 161 6.92 -0.70 -23.28
CA LEU A 161 7.89 -0.08 -22.38
C LEU A 161 9.13 0.44 -23.14
N GLU A 162 9.72 -0.39 -24.00
CA GLU A 162 10.86 0.01 -24.83
C GLU A 162 10.52 1.19 -25.74
N ARG A 163 9.33 1.17 -26.37
CA ARG A 163 8.83 2.29 -27.19
C ARG A 163 8.76 3.58 -26.38
N VAL A 164 8.19 3.55 -25.17
CA VAL A 164 8.10 4.72 -24.28
C VAL A 164 9.49 5.24 -23.90
N LEU A 165 10.44 4.33 -23.61
CA LEU A 165 11.82 4.68 -23.29
C LEU A 165 12.51 5.40 -24.46
N ILE A 166 12.45 4.83 -25.68
CA ILE A 166 13.06 5.43 -26.88
C ILE A 166 12.47 6.82 -27.16
N GLU A 167 11.16 7.00 -27.01
CA GLU A 167 10.48 8.27 -27.31
C GLU A 167 10.78 9.39 -26.30
N LYS A 168 11.09 9.02 -25.04
CA LYS A 168 11.09 9.96 -23.92
C LYS A 168 12.43 10.12 -23.21
N ARG A 169 13.29 9.09 -23.14
CA ARG A 169 14.47 9.07 -22.26
C ARG A 169 15.33 10.32 -22.36
N ASP A 170 15.60 10.79 -23.58
CA ASP A 170 16.51 11.93 -23.83
C ASP A 170 15.95 13.29 -23.38
N LYS A 171 14.68 13.36 -22.98
CA LYS A 171 14.01 14.60 -22.55
C LYS A 171 14.06 14.81 -21.03
N TYR A 172 14.55 13.83 -20.27
CA TYR A 172 14.47 13.80 -18.81
C TYR A 172 15.82 13.55 -18.16
N ASN A 173 16.01 14.09 -16.96
CA ASN A 173 17.23 13.90 -16.18
C ASN A 173 17.35 12.43 -15.75
N GLN A 174 16.34 11.96 -15.00
CA GLN A 174 16.20 10.58 -14.58
C GLN A 174 14.92 9.96 -15.11
N VAL A 175 14.97 8.63 -15.30
CA VAL A 175 13.81 7.82 -15.66
C VAL A 175 13.69 6.69 -14.66
N LEU A 176 12.54 6.62 -13.98
CA LEU A 176 12.20 5.57 -13.03
C LEU A 176 11.09 4.69 -13.64
N ILE A 177 11.36 3.40 -13.78
CA ILE A 177 10.35 2.42 -14.16
C ILE A 177 9.80 1.80 -12.88
N ILE A 178 8.47 1.78 -12.73
CA ILE A 178 7.81 1.22 -11.56
C ILE A 178 6.77 0.19 -12.01
N THR A 179 6.85 -1.01 -11.47
CA THR A 179 5.88 -2.09 -11.67
C THR A 179 5.67 -2.87 -10.37
N ASP A 180 4.48 -3.41 -10.18
CA ASP A 180 4.22 -4.45 -9.18
C ASP A 180 5.02 -5.71 -9.53
N GLY A 181 5.39 -6.50 -8.51
CA GLY A 181 6.05 -7.78 -8.70
C GLY A 181 5.11 -8.99 -8.76
N VAL A 182 3.88 -8.82 -8.26
CA VAL A 182 2.75 -9.75 -8.41
C VAL A 182 1.49 -8.89 -8.47
N PHE A 183 0.70 -9.00 -9.53
CA PHE A 183 -0.48 -8.15 -9.71
C PHE A 183 -1.66 -8.69 -8.90
N SER A 184 -2.18 -7.86 -7.99
CA SER A 184 -3.10 -8.32 -6.92
C SER A 184 -4.45 -8.86 -7.39
N MET A 185 -4.93 -8.42 -8.56
CA MET A 185 -6.24 -8.82 -9.08
C MET A 185 -6.17 -10.05 -9.98
N ASP A 186 -5.13 -10.14 -10.81
CA ASP A 186 -4.99 -11.17 -11.84
C ASP A 186 -4.04 -12.31 -11.40
N GLY A 187 -3.15 -12.05 -10.44
CA GLY A 187 -2.24 -13.04 -9.84
C GLY A 187 -1.04 -13.41 -10.72
N ASP A 188 -0.79 -12.65 -11.77
CA ASP A 188 0.32 -12.79 -12.70
C ASP A 188 1.58 -12.00 -12.24
N LEU A 189 2.68 -12.21 -12.97
CA LEU A 189 4.05 -11.77 -12.65
C LEU A 189 4.61 -10.87 -13.76
#